data_AF-A0A6V7J5I2-F1
#
_entry.id   AF-A0A6V7J5I2-F1
#
_cell.length_a   1.000
_cell.length_b   1.000
_cell.length_c   1.000
_cell.angle_alpha   90.00
_cell.angle_beta   90.00
_cell.angle_gamma   90.00
#
_symmetry.space_group_name_H-M   'P 1'
#
loop_
_entity.id
_entity.type
_entity.pdbx_description
1 polymer ?
#
loop_
_entity_poly.entity_id
_entity_poly.type
_entity_poly.pdbx_seq_one_letter_code
_entity_poly.pdbx_strand_id
1 'polypeptide(L)'
;DTADQTGAGQASTSGQSSGHEEIIKDVIEETQPSILEKIVDVNRPFRRFSSLNREVRFKLSRPPENVSDLVWIGSLSDEILKLIRERVNHSDVCGALFGYKPSAEAQVTRTPSYLTPRPISEITIDDVVKLVTRLSQSGAEIPQNSEFFLNLHFTEDRVGGRKSRVNQDGKNAGVYELHNKDNMCLARSIVVAVAYNRKSVDKQTWNRIRDRRNRPQKIAAEKLTKESGVVLSHNGAGMTEVSLFQRRLMRDHIALVVWHVTRGRNPVRIYNGREAFNG
;
A
#
# COMPACT_ATOMS: atom_id res chain seq x y z
N ASP A 1 -38.87 -29.27 -54.42
CA ASP A 1 -39.39 -30.54 -54.97
C ASP A 1 -38.21 -31.34 -55.51
N THR A 2 -37.82 -32.55 -55.11
CA THR A 2 -38.21 -33.56 -54.12
C THR A 2 -37.03 -34.57 -54.20
N ALA A 3 -36.22 -34.80 -53.17
CA ALA A 3 -36.24 -35.94 -52.22
C ALA A 3 -35.15 -37.02 -52.44
N ASP A 4 -34.82 -37.67 -51.31
CA ASP A 4 -34.18 -38.98 -51.04
C ASP A 4 -32.70 -39.22 -51.36
N GLN A 5 -31.82 -39.43 -50.36
CA GLN A 5 -31.68 -40.52 -49.37
C GLN A 5 -31.19 -41.86 -49.96
N THR A 6 -29.99 -42.31 -49.55
CA THR A 6 -29.73 -43.51 -48.72
C THR A 6 -28.26 -43.94 -48.80
N GLY A 7 -27.70 -44.40 -47.67
CA GLY A 7 -26.37 -44.98 -47.59
C GLY A 7 -25.87 -45.13 -46.15
N ALA A 8 -26.48 -46.04 -45.40
CA ALA A 8 -26.03 -46.47 -44.07
C ALA A 8 -24.95 -47.57 -44.17
N GLY A 9 -23.97 -47.52 -43.29
CA GLY A 9 -23.01 -48.61 -43.03
C GLY A 9 -22.40 -48.45 -41.64
N GLN A 10 -22.84 -49.26 -40.68
CA GLN A 10 -22.27 -49.42 -39.34
C GLN A 10 -21.38 -50.68 -39.28
N ALA A 11 -20.26 -50.60 -38.54
CA ALA A 11 -19.63 -51.63 -37.66
C ALA A 11 -18.11 -51.30 -37.51
N SER A 12 -17.63 -50.73 -36.39
CA SER A 12 -17.09 -51.41 -35.20
C SER A 12 -15.94 -52.39 -35.54
N THR A 13 -14.69 -52.19 -35.10
CA THR A 13 -14.24 -52.41 -33.71
C THR A 13 -12.75 -52.04 -33.51
N SER A 14 -12.46 -51.58 -32.28
CA SER A 14 -11.25 -51.81 -31.46
C SER A 14 -9.85 -51.48 -31.99
N GLY A 15 -9.26 -50.45 -31.39
CA GLY A 15 -7.81 -50.25 -31.29
C GLY A 15 -7.49 -49.48 -30.01
N GLN A 16 -7.14 -50.22 -28.95
CA GLN A 16 -6.74 -49.74 -27.63
C GLN A 16 -5.53 -48.79 -27.71
N SER A 17 -5.58 -47.63 -27.05
CA SER A 17 -4.37 -46.92 -26.58
C SER A 17 -4.63 -45.99 -25.37
N SER A 18 -5.73 -46.18 -24.63
CA SER A 18 -6.09 -45.34 -23.46
C SER A 18 -5.34 -45.71 -22.17
N GLY A 19 -4.15 -46.31 -22.25
CA GLY A 19 -3.47 -46.92 -21.09
C GLY A 19 -2.15 -46.28 -20.66
N HIS A 20 -1.56 -45.39 -21.48
CA HIS A 20 -0.21 -44.86 -21.21
C HIS A 20 -0.13 -43.34 -21.04
N GLU A 21 -1.15 -42.58 -21.44
CA GLU A 21 -1.19 -41.11 -21.20
C GLU A 21 -1.87 -40.72 -19.88
N GLU A 22 -2.65 -41.61 -19.27
CA GLU A 22 -3.27 -41.36 -17.96
C GLU A 22 -2.33 -41.68 -16.78
N ILE A 23 -1.33 -42.55 -16.97
CA ILE A 23 -0.42 -42.96 -15.89
C ILE A 23 0.71 -41.94 -15.64
N ILE A 24 0.94 -40.99 -16.57
CA ILE A 24 1.98 -39.96 -16.39
C ILE A 24 1.46 -38.69 -15.70
N LYS A 25 0.13 -38.56 -15.51
CA LYS A 25 -0.44 -37.43 -14.73
C LYS A 25 -0.53 -37.71 -13.23
N ASP A 26 -0.45 -38.97 -12.80
CA ASP A 26 -0.68 -39.36 -11.40
C ASP A 26 0.61 -39.54 -10.57
N VAL A 27 1.78 -39.11 -11.06
CA VAL A 27 3.06 -39.37 -10.35
C VAL A 27 3.84 -38.13 -9.93
N ILE A 28 3.47 -36.89 -10.30
CA ILE A 28 4.12 -35.69 -9.71
C ILE A 28 3.13 -34.54 -9.50
N GLU A 29 2.12 -34.75 -8.66
CA GLU A 29 1.76 -33.74 -7.66
C GLU A 29 2.27 -34.25 -6.31
N GLU A 30 3.59 -34.47 -6.24
CA GLU A 30 4.29 -34.50 -4.97
C GLU A 30 4.05 -33.12 -4.35
N THR A 31 3.05 -33.05 -3.47
CA THR A 31 2.56 -31.81 -2.89
C THR A 31 3.69 -31.26 -2.06
N GLN A 32 4.53 -30.39 -2.64
CA GLN A 32 5.61 -29.77 -1.89
C GLN A 32 4.97 -29.14 -0.66
N PRO A 33 5.47 -29.45 0.55
CA PRO A 33 4.90 -28.91 1.76
C PRO A 33 4.96 -27.38 1.67
N SER A 34 3.82 -26.74 1.93
CA SER A 34 3.71 -25.27 1.89
C SER A 34 4.81 -24.65 2.73
N ILE A 35 5.46 -23.63 2.18
CA ILE A 35 6.49 -22.85 2.87
C ILE A 35 5.88 -22.08 4.05
N LEU A 36 4.57 -21.83 4.00
CA LEU A 36 3.79 -21.14 5.02
C LEU A 36 3.25 -22.14 6.06
N GLU A 37 3.99 -22.36 7.13
CA GLU A 37 3.57 -23.23 8.23
C GLU A 37 2.61 -22.50 9.18
N LYS A 38 1.52 -23.18 9.59
CA LYS A 38 0.53 -22.68 10.58
C LYS A 38 -0.08 -21.32 10.21
N ILE A 39 -1.08 -21.36 9.34
CA ILE A 39 -1.77 -20.16 8.85
C ILE A 39 -2.93 -19.79 9.79
N VAL A 40 -2.87 -18.60 10.39
CA VAL A 40 -4.02 -17.95 11.02
C VAL A 40 -4.50 -16.85 10.08
N ASP A 41 -5.69 -17.00 9.54
CA ASP A 41 -6.28 -16.04 8.61
C ASP A 41 -7.47 -15.32 9.26
N VAL A 42 -7.32 -14.01 9.43
CA VAL A 42 -8.32 -13.16 10.09
C VAL A 42 -8.82 -12.10 9.13
N ASN A 43 -10.10 -12.19 8.79
CA ASN A 43 -10.79 -11.18 8.01
C ASN A 43 -11.46 -10.14 8.92
N ARG A 44 -11.17 -8.86 8.70
CA ARG A 44 -11.74 -7.72 9.42
C ARG A 44 -12.42 -6.77 8.43
N PRO A 45 -13.75 -6.79 8.32
CA PRO A 45 -14.46 -5.87 7.44
C PRO A 45 -14.45 -4.46 8.02
N PHE A 46 -14.00 -3.49 7.23
CA PHE A 46 -14.13 -2.07 7.54
C PHE A 46 -15.35 -1.52 6.78
N ARG A 47 -16.53 -1.74 7.37
CA ARG A 47 -17.84 -1.41 6.77
C ARG A 47 -17.95 0.04 6.26
N ARG A 48 -17.24 0.97 6.89
CA ARG A 48 -17.27 2.40 6.54
C ARG A 48 -16.65 2.73 5.17
N PHE A 49 -15.79 1.86 4.64
CA PHE A 49 -15.00 2.13 3.44
C PHE A 49 -15.16 1.08 2.34
N SER A 50 -16.08 0.12 2.48
CA SER A 50 -16.14 -1.06 1.61
C SER A 50 -14.76 -1.70 1.40
N SER A 51 -13.97 -1.70 2.49
CA SER A 51 -12.62 -2.24 2.50
C SER A 51 -12.56 -3.44 3.43
N LEU A 52 -11.81 -4.45 3.03
CA LEU A 52 -11.56 -5.64 3.83
C LEU A 52 -10.08 -5.68 4.18
N ASN A 53 -9.78 -5.79 5.46
CA ASN A 53 -8.42 -6.12 5.90
C ASN A 53 -8.36 -7.61 6.18
N ARG A 54 -7.48 -8.33 5.49
CA ARG A 54 -7.16 -9.74 5.75
C ARG A 54 -5.77 -9.79 6.36
N GLU A 55 -5.67 -10.28 7.58
CA GLU A 55 -4.38 -10.52 8.24
C GLU A 55 -4.10 -12.02 8.20
N VAL A 56 -3.06 -12.40 7.47
CA VAL A 56 -2.56 -13.78 7.43
C VAL A 56 -1.30 -13.85 8.28
N ARG A 57 -1.28 -14.71 9.30
CA ARG A 57 -0.09 -14.98 10.13
C ARG A 57 0.39 -16.39 9.88
N PHE A 58 1.69 -16.55 9.76
CA PHE A 58 2.31 -17.84 9.45
C PHE A 58 3.75 -17.89 9.97
N LYS A 59 4.33 -19.08 10.02
CA LYS A 59 5.76 -19.31 10.16
C LYS A 59 6.33 -19.69 8.80
N LEU A 60 7.60 -19.41 8.58
CA LEU A 60 8.31 -19.86 7.38
C LEU A 60 9.00 -21.17 7.69
N SER A 61 8.83 -22.17 6.81
CA SER A 61 9.66 -23.36 6.81
C SER A 61 11.11 -22.99 6.50
N ARG A 62 12.07 -23.82 6.93
CA ARG A 62 13.46 -23.61 6.56
C ARG A 62 13.66 -23.94 5.07
N PRO A 63 14.56 -23.24 4.35
CA PRO A 63 14.99 -23.69 3.03
C PRO A 63 15.52 -25.14 3.13
N PRO A 64 15.05 -26.07 2.28
CA PRO A 64 15.62 -27.41 2.21
C PRO A 64 17.11 -27.36 1.86
N GLU A 65 17.91 -28.30 2.40
CA GLU A 65 19.37 -28.31 2.24
C GLU A 65 19.85 -28.36 0.78
N ASN A 66 18.99 -28.84 -0.12
CA ASN A 66 19.24 -29.01 -1.55
C ASN A 66 18.62 -27.91 -2.44
N VAL A 67 18.01 -26.87 -1.86
CA VAL A 67 17.33 -25.80 -2.60
C VAL A 67 18.08 -24.48 -2.39
N SER A 68 18.44 -23.80 -3.49
CA SER A 68 19.07 -22.48 -3.40
C SER A 68 18.12 -21.45 -2.77
N ASP A 69 18.66 -20.49 -2.02
CA ASP A 69 17.89 -19.40 -1.40
C ASP A 69 17.03 -18.63 -2.41
N LEU A 70 17.53 -18.43 -3.64
CA LEU A 70 16.78 -17.73 -4.70
C LEU A 70 15.54 -18.51 -5.13
N VAL A 71 15.66 -19.83 -5.28
CA VAL A 71 14.54 -20.71 -5.63
C VAL A 71 13.54 -20.74 -4.46
N TRP A 72 14.01 -20.83 -3.23
CA TRP A 72 13.14 -20.81 -2.05
C TRP A 72 12.38 -19.47 -1.90
N ILE A 73 13.05 -18.33 -2.13
CA ILE A 73 12.40 -17.00 -2.16
C ILE A 73 11.37 -16.92 -3.28
N GLY A 74 11.67 -17.49 -4.46
CA GLY A 74 10.73 -17.58 -5.57
C GLY A 74 9.45 -18.32 -5.18
N SER A 75 9.59 -19.52 -4.62
CA SER A 75 8.47 -20.33 -4.15
C SER A 75 7.66 -19.65 -3.04
N LEU A 76 8.33 -19.00 -2.07
CA LEU A 76 7.66 -18.20 -1.05
C LEU A 76 6.86 -17.05 -1.66
N SER A 77 7.43 -16.39 -2.66
CA SER A 77 6.77 -15.28 -3.34
C SER A 77 5.55 -15.75 -4.13
N ASP A 78 5.59 -16.94 -4.72
CA ASP A 78 4.45 -17.56 -5.39
C ASP A 78 3.32 -17.89 -4.41
N GLU A 79 3.63 -18.44 -3.23
CA GLU A 79 2.63 -18.69 -2.20
C GLU A 79 1.99 -17.41 -1.68
N ILE A 80 2.77 -16.35 -1.44
CA ILE A 80 2.24 -15.03 -1.08
C ILE A 80 1.37 -14.45 -2.20
N LEU A 81 1.77 -14.60 -3.46
CA LEU A 81 1.00 -14.12 -4.60
C LEU A 81 -0.34 -14.88 -4.72
N LYS A 82 -0.34 -16.19 -4.44
CA LYS A 82 -1.57 -17.00 -4.35
C LYS A 82 -2.48 -16.45 -3.24
N LEU A 83 -1.96 -16.19 -2.04
CA LEU A 83 -2.74 -15.56 -0.95
C LEU A 83 -3.34 -14.20 -1.32
N ILE A 84 -2.61 -13.39 -2.10
CA ILE A 84 -3.12 -12.10 -2.62
C ILE A 84 -4.28 -12.34 -3.60
N ARG A 85 -4.20 -13.39 -4.42
CA ARG A 85 -5.16 -13.69 -5.50
C ARG A 85 -6.32 -14.61 -5.10
N GLU A 86 -6.25 -15.26 -3.94
CA GLU A 86 -7.30 -16.14 -3.39
C GLU A 86 -8.66 -15.44 -3.20
N ARG A 87 -8.70 -14.10 -3.20
CA ARG A 87 -9.95 -13.35 -3.05
C ARG A 87 -10.19 -12.25 -4.09
N VAL A 88 -11.40 -12.37 -4.66
CA VAL A 88 -12.37 -11.35 -5.13
C VAL A 88 -11.87 -10.42 -6.25
N ASN A 89 -12.39 -10.66 -7.46
CA ASN A 89 -12.36 -9.78 -8.64
C ASN A 89 -11.01 -9.20 -9.08
N HIS A 90 -10.57 -9.49 -10.30
CA HIS A 90 -9.35 -8.95 -10.92
C HIS A 90 -9.27 -7.40 -10.95
N SER A 91 -10.39 -6.71 -10.73
CA SER A 91 -10.52 -5.26 -10.64
C SER A 91 -10.27 -4.68 -9.23
N ASP A 92 -10.29 -5.51 -8.19
CA ASP A 92 -10.10 -5.03 -6.82
C ASP A 92 -8.68 -4.52 -6.62
N VAL A 93 -8.54 -3.52 -5.74
CA VAL A 93 -7.24 -2.93 -5.42
C VAL A 93 -6.71 -3.54 -4.14
N CYS A 94 -5.47 -4.04 -4.19
CA CYS A 94 -4.79 -4.67 -3.08
C CYS A 94 -3.47 -3.97 -2.75
N GLY A 95 -3.27 -3.65 -1.48
CA GLY A 95 -1.95 -3.32 -0.92
C GLY A 95 -1.55 -4.35 0.14
N ALA A 96 -0.26 -4.52 0.39
CA ALA A 96 0.24 -5.50 1.35
C ALA A 96 1.31 -4.93 2.28
N LEU A 97 1.30 -5.37 3.54
CA LEU A 97 2.37 -5.14 4.51
C LEU A 97 2.89 -6.51 4.97
N PHE A 98 4.18 -6.76 4.78
CA PHE A 98 4.83 -8.02 5.11
C PHE A 98 5.94 -7.81 6.14
N GLY A 99 5.88 -8.53 7.25
CA GLY A 99 6.87 -8.44 8.30
C GLY A 99 6.81 -9.62 9.25
N TYR A 100 7.52 -9.52 10.37
CA TYR A 100 7.44 -10.49 11.46
C TYR A 100 7.33 -9.78 12.79
N LYS A 101 6.73 -10.45 13.77
CA LYS A 101 6.75 -9.98 15.15
C LYS A 101 8.04 -10.46 15.82
N PRO A 102 8.87 -9.55 16.37
CA PRO A 102 10.01 -9.98 17.17
C PRO A 102 9.51 -10.79 18.39
N SER A 103 10.28 -11.80 18.79
CA SER A 103 10.07 -12.44 20.09
C SER A 103 10.31 -11.42 21.21
N ALA A 104 9.77 -11.67 22.40
CA ALA A 104 9.99 -10.79 23.57
C ALA A 104 11.48 -10.57 23.90
N GLU A 105 12.35 -11.47 23.42
CA GLU A 105 13.80 -11.46 23.59
C GLU A 105 14.55 -10.69 22.49
N ALA A 106 13.92 -10.47 21.33
CA ALA A 106 14.52 -9.77 20.21
C ALA A 106 14.32 -8.25 20.33
N GLN A 107 15.37 -7.53 20.77
CA GLN A 107 15.38 -6.06 20.86
C GLN A 107 15.30 -5.35 19.50
N VAL A 108 15.42 -6.07 18.39
CA VAL A 108 15.42 -5.50 17.03
C VAL A 108 14.03 -5.58 16.43
N THR A 109 13.31 -4.46 16.48
CA THR A 109 12.06 -4.25 15.72
C THR A 109 12.42 -3.86 14.28
N ARG A 110 12.23 -4.77 13.33
CA ARG A 110 12.36 -4.42 11.90
C ARG A 110 11.12 -3.70 11.40
N THR A 111 11.32 -2.80 10.45
CA THR A 111 10.18 -2.19 9.77
C THR A 111 9.66 -3.13 8.69
N PRO A 112 8.35 -3.42 8.66
CA PRO A 112 7.77 -4.28 7.64
C PRO A 112 7.98 -3.72 6.23
N SER A 113 8.10 -4.63 5.27
CA SER A 113 8.13 -4.32 3.84
C SER A 113 6.71 -4.05 3.34
N TYR A 114 6.58 -3.21 2.31
CA TYR A 114 5.29 -2.73 1.83
C TYR A 114 5.14 -2.84 0.32
N LEU A 115 3.94 -3.26 -0.10
CA LEU A 115 3.45 -3.27 -1.47
C LEU A 115 2.40 -2.16 -1.65
N THR A 116 2.67 -1.25 -2.59
CA THR A 116 1.77 -0.12 -2.91
C THR A 116 0.46 -0.62 -3.49
N PRO A 117 -0.70 -0.01 -3.13
CA PRO A 117 -2.00 -0.51 -3.50
C PRO A 117 -2.21 -0.26 -4.99
N ARG A 118 -2.59 -1.31 -5.71
CA ARG A 118 -2.86 -1.28 -7.14
C ARG A 118 -3.85 -2.40 -7.50
N PRO A 119 -4.46 -2.39 -8.69
CA PRO A 119 -5.31 -3.50 -9.13
C PRO A 119 -4.59 -4.85 -8.97
N ILE A 120 -5.30 -5.88 -8.51
CA ILE A 120 -4.73 -7.23 -8.31
C ILE A 120 -4.10 -7.75 -9.61
N SER A 121 -4.70 -7.43 -10.76
CA SER A 121 -4.18 -7.74 -12.10
C SER A 121 -2.82 -7.12 -12.41
N GLU A 122 -2.43 -6.02 -11.74
CA GLU A 122 -1.14 -5.35 -11.90
C GLU A 122 -0.08 -5.83 -10.88
N ILE A 123 -0.45 -6.72 -9.94
CA ILE A 123 0.50 -7.28 -8.97
C ILE A 123 1.21 -8.47 -9.61
N THR A 124 2.52 -8.31 -9.82
CA THR A 124 3.39 -9.31 -10.44
C THR A 124 4.15 -10.13 -9.39
N ILE A 125 4.72 -11.26 -9.79
CA ILE A 125 5.62 -12.04 -8.93
C ILE A 125 6.85 -11.22 -8.53
N ASP A 126 7.39 -10.40 -9.42
CA ASP A 126 8.53 -9.52 -9.15
C ASP A 126 8.23 -8.50 -8.04
N ASP A 127 6.99 -8.01 -7.96
CA ASP A 127 6.57 -7.12 -6.88
C ASP A 127 6.63 -7.85 -5.52
N VAL A 128 6.24 -9.12 -5.48
CA VAL A 128 6.26 -9.95 -4.27
C VAL A 128 7.68 -10.38 -3.92
N VAL A 129 8.51 -10.75 -4.90
CA VAL A 129 9.94 -11.01 -4.69
C VAL A 129 10.62 -9.78 -4.08
N LYS A 130 10.32 -8.57 -4.60
CA LYS A 130 10.81 -7.30 -4.00
C LYS A 130 10.28 -7.08 -2.58
N LEU A 131 9.03 -7.46 -2.31
CA LEU A 131 8.44 -7.38 -0.97
C LEU A 131 9.22 -8.26 0.02
N VAL A 132 9.48 -9.52 -0.34
CA VAL A 132 10.18 -10.51 0.48
C VAL A 132 11.67 -10.16 0.65
N THR A 133 12.37 -9.85 -0.44
CA THR A 133 13.81 -9.53 -0.42
C THR A 133 14.15 -8.26 0.36
N ARG A 134 13.25 -7.26 0.39
CA ARG A 134 13.43 -6.07 1.24
C ARG A 134 13.44 -6.41 2.74
N LEU A 135 12.74 -7.47 3.14
CA LEU A 135 12.73 -7.92 4.53
C LEU A 135 14.05 -8.64 4.89
N SER A 136 14.66 -9.35 3.94
CA SER A 136 15.94 -10.04 4.13
C SER A 136 17.16 -9.12 4.06
N GLN A 137 17.15 -8.10 3.18
CA GLN A 137 18.28 -7.17 2.97
C GLN A 137 18.51 -6.18 4.10
N SER A 138 17.70 -6.17 5.16
CA SER A 138 17.83 -5.23 6.27
C SER A 138 18.98 -5.56 7.26
N GLY A 139 19.91 -6.44 6.90
CA GLY A 139 21.26 -6.52 7.52
C GLY A 139 21.37 -7.17 8.90
N ALA A 140 20.34 -7.85 9.41
CA ALA A 140 20.43 -8.65 10.63
C ALA A 140 19.93 -10.08 10.38
N GLU A 141 20.25 -11.03 11.25
CA GLU A 141 19.68 -12.38 11.19
C GLU A 141 18.18 -12.33 11.53
N ILE A 142 17.36 -13.04 10.74
CA ILE A 142 15.94 -13.22 11.06
C ILE A 142 15.89 -14.22 12.22
N PRO A 143 15.28 -13.88 13.38
CA PRO A 143 15.27 -14.79 14.52
C PRO A 143 14.62 -16.13 14.15
N GLN A 144 15.24 -17.24 14.55
CA GLN A 144 14.64 -18.56 14.37
C GLN A 144 13.25 -18.61 15.01
N ASN A 145 12.30 -19.29 14.37
CA ASN A 145 10.90 -19.45 14.83
C ASN A 145 10.05 -18.17 14.89
N SER A 146 10.43 -17.10 14.16
CA SER A 146 9.62 -15.87 14.07
C SER A 146 8.23 -16.12 13.48
N GLU A 147 7.20 -15.49 14.06
CA GLU A 147 5.86 -15.40 13.45
C GLU A 147 5.85 -14.25 12.44
N PHE A 148 5.62 -14.58 11.18
CA PHE A 148 5.44 -13.64 10.10
C PHE A 148 3.97 -13.24 9.98
N PHE A 149 3.74 -12.04 9.46
CA PHE A 149 2.42 -11.55 9.13
C PHE A 149 2.42 -10.93 7.73
N LEU A 150 1.31 -11.13 7.04
CA LEU A 150 0.95 -10.50 5.79
C LEU A 150 -0.41 -9.82 5.98
N ASN A 151 -0.41 -8.49 6.09
CA ASN A 151 -1.64 -7.70 6.13
C ASN A 151 -1.99 -7.28 4.72
N LEU A 152 -3.08 -7.81 4.21
CA LEU A 152 -3.65 -7.49 2.91
C LEU A 152 -4.81 -6.51 3.08
N HIS A 153 -4.76 -5.43 2.33
CA HIS A 153 -5.76 -4.37 2.33
C HIS A 153 -6.47 -4.38 0.99
N PHE A 154 -7.71 -4.87 0.96
CA PHE A 154 -8.54 -4.94 -0.22
C PHE A 154 -9.57 -3.82 -0.25
N THR A 155 -9.78 -3.24 -1.42
CA THR A 155 -10.88 -2.31 -1.70
C THR A 155 -11.63 -2.80 -2.92
N GLU A 156 -12.92 -3.08 -2.75
CA GLU A 156 -13.80 -3.55 -3.83
C GLU A 156 -13.98 -2.46 -4.89
N ASP A 157 -13.80 -2.81 -6.17
CA ASP A 157 -14.21 -1.95 -7.28
C ASP A 157 -15.69 -2.20 -7.60
N ARG A 158 -16.55 -1.18 -7.41
CA ARG A 158 -18.00 -1.33 -7.61
C ARG A 158 -18.34 -1.29 -9.09
N VAL A 159 -18.57 -2.46 -9.70
CA VAL A 159 -19.05 -2.62 -11.07
C VAL A 159 -20.44 -1.99 -11.23
N GLY A 160 -20.58 -1.03 -12.15
CA GLY A 160 -21.85 -0.38 -12.52
C GLY A 160 -22.16 0.95 -11.81
N GLY A 161 -21.49 1.24 -10.68
CA GLY A 161 -21.41 2.62 -10.17
C GLY A 161 -20.38 3.39 -11.00
N ARG A 162 -20.59 4.70 -11.18
CA ARG A 162 -19.58 5.62 -11.77
C ARG A 162 -18.22 5.23 -11.20
N LYS A 163 -17.34 4.62 -12.02
CA LYS A 163 -16.05 3.99 -11.61
C LYS A 163 -15.63 4.66 -10.33
N SER A 164 -15.79 3.97 -9.20
CA SER A 164 -15.20 4.47 -7.97
C SER A 164 -13.75 4.44 -8.34
N ARG A 165 -13.21 5.60 -8.70
CA ARG A 165 -11.79 5.76 -8.83
C ARG A 165 -11.34 5.36 -7.44
N VAL A 166 -10.90 4.12 -7.25
CA VAL A 166 -9.90 3.84 -6.23
C VAL A 166 -8.79 4.75 -6.69
N ASN A 167 -8.80 5.94 -6.09
CA ASN A 167 -8.44 7.11 -6.87
C ASN A 167 -7.00 6.92 -7.30
N GLN A 168 -6.74 6.90 -8.61
CA GLN A 168 -5.42 7.20 -9.15
C GLN A 168 -4.84 8.49 -8.53
N ASP A 169 -5.71 9.33 -7.95
CA ASP A 169 -5.37 10.41 -7.03
C ASP A 169 -5.85 10.09 -5.59
N GLY A 170 -5.09 9.39 -4.74
CA GLY A 170 -5.44 9.04 -3.35
C GLY A 170 -6.07 10.16 -2.49
N LYS A 171 -7.34 10.50 -2.72
CA LYS A 171 -8.15 11.46 -1.97
C LYS A 171 -8.75 10.73 -0.79
N ASN A 172 -7.85 10.24 0.07
CA ASN A 172 -8.16 9.92 1.44
C ASN A 172 -8.83 11.16 2.06
N ALA A 173 -9.90 10.97 2.84
CA ALA A 173 -10.48 12.06 3.62
C ALA A 173 -9.37 12.70 4.48
N GLY A 174 -8.96 13.93 4.14
CA GLY A 174 -7.86 14.64 4.81
C GLY A 174 -6.54 14.75 4.02
N VAL A 175 -6.43 14.16 2.83
CA VAL A 175 -5.28 14.37 1.93
C VAL A 175 -5.65 15.38 0.84
N TYR A 176 -4.87 16.46 0.74
CA TYR A 176 -5.10 17.55 -0.19
C TYR A 176 -3.92 17.71 -1.15
N GLU A 177 -4.24 17.72 -2.44
CA GLU A 177 -3.25 17.93 -3.50
C GLU A 177 -2.86 19.41 -3.55
N LEU A 178 -1.55 19.68 -3.56
CA LEU A 178 -0.98 21.01 -3.69
C LEU A 178 -0.09 21.06 -4.92
N HIS A 179 -0.36 21.97 -5.85
CA HIS A 179 0.56 22.23 -6.95
C HIS A 179 1.70 23.13 -6.49
N ASN A 180 2.95 22.75 -6.81
CA ASN A 180 4.15 23.51 -6.49
C ASN A 180 4.86 23.98 -7.77
N LYS A 181 4.33 25.04 -8.41
CA LYS A 181 4.99 25.68 -9.56
C LYS A 181 5.82 26.91 -9.18
N ASP A 182 5.62 27.42 -7.98
CA ASP A 182 6.16 28.68 -7.48
C ASP A 182 6.86 28.52 -6.13
N ASN A 183 7.29 27.29 -5.79
CA ASN A 183 8.02 26.96 -4.57
C ASN A 183 7.29 27.29 -3.24
N MET A 184 5.99 27.57 -3.29
CA MET A 184 5.15 27.92 -2.15
C MET A 184 4.44 26.71 -1.51
N CYS A 185 4.85 25.47 -1.80
CA CYS A 185 4.19 24.27 -1.28
C CYS A 185 4.01 24.26 0.25
N LEU A 186 5.05 24.66 1.01
CA LEU A 186 4.99 24.72 2.46
C LEU A 186 3.94 25.73 2.93
N ALA A 187 4.00 26.97 2.45
CA ALA A 187 3.04 28.01 2.80
C ALA A 187 1.60 27.60 2.47
N ARG A 188 1.38 26.98 1.29
CA ARG A 188 0.07 26.45 0.89
C ARG A 188 -0.40 25.33 1.81
N SER A 189 0.49 24.41 2.21
CA SER A 189 0.14 23.33 3.14
C SER A 189 -0.28 23.85 4.51
N ILE A 190 0.40 24.89 5.00
CA ILE A 190 0.06 25.54 6.28
C ILE A 190 -1.32 26.18 6.17
N VAL A 191 -1.56 26.98 5.13
CA VAL A 191 -2.86 27.63 4.89
C VAL A 191 -3.99 26.61 4.83
N VAL A 192 -3.81 25.50 4.13
CA VAL A 192 -4.80 24.42 4.05
C VAL A 192 -5.03 23.78 5.42
N ALA A 193 -3.97 23.48 6.18
CA ALA A 193 -4.07 22.90 7.51
C ALA A 193 -4.81 23.83 8.49
N VAL A 194 -4.51 25.13 8.47
CA VAL A 194 -5.19 26.13 9.30
C VAL A 194 -6.67 26.26 8.93
N ALA A 195 -6.98 26.34 7.64
CA ALA A 195 -8.35 26.40 7.16
C ALA A 195 -9.13 25.11 7.49
N TYR A 196 -8.47 23.94 7.42
CA TYR A 196 -9.07 22.67 7.82
C TYR A 196 -9.40 22.64 9.31
N ASN A 197 -8.52 23.17 10.16
CA ASN A 197 -8.77 23.27 11.60
C ASN A 197 -9.97 24.20 11.92
N ARG A 198 -10.17 25.25 11.11
CA ARG A 198 -11.27 26.23 11.26
C ARG A 198 -12.54 25.88 10.46
N LYS A 199 -12.58 24.71 9.79
CA LYS A 199 -13.64 24.36 8.83
C LYS A 199 -15.07 24.36 9.39
N SER A 200 -15.22 24.13 10.69
CA SER A 200 -16.51 24.12 11.39
C SER A 200 -17.08 25.53 11.56
N VAL A 201 -16.20 26.54 11.60
CA VAL A 201 -16.54 27.95 11.81
C VAL A 201 -16.72 28.66 10.47
N ASP A 202 -15.85 28.39 9.49
CA ASP A 202 -15.92 29.01 8.17
C ASP A 202 -15.78 27.99 7.02
N LYS A 203 -16.92 27.35 6.74
CA LYS A 203 -17.04 26.33 5.69
C LYS A 203 -16.81 26.91 4.28
N GLN A 204 -17.14 28.18 4.06
CA GLN A 204 -17.01 28.82 2.76
C GLN A 204 -15.54 29.08 2.43
N THR A 205 -14.79 29.63 3.37
CA THR A 205 -13.34 29.82 3.23
C THR A 205 -12.61 28.50 3.11
N TRP A 206 -13.00 27.49 3.89
CA TRP A 206 -12.48 26.13 3.72
C TRP A 206 -12.67 25.61 2.30
N ASN A 207 -13.89 25.68 1.74
CA ASN A 207 -14.17 25.21 0.39
C ASN A 207 -13.35 25.94 -0.67
N ARG A 208 -13.14 27.26 -0.50
CA ARG A 208 -12.32 28.09 -1.40
C ARG A 208 -10.85 27.74 -1.34
N ILE A 209 -10.30 27.50 -0.14
CA ILE A 209 -8.88 27.15 0.07
C ILE A 209 -8.57 25.71 -0.36
N ARG A 210 -9.53 24.79 -0.17
CA ARG A 210 -9.38 23.38 -0.56
C ARG A 210 -9.41 23.18 -2.07
N ASP A 211 -10.21 23.95 -2.81
CA ASP A 211 -10.30 23.77 -4.26
C ASP A 211 -9.04 24.32 -4.95
N ARG A 212 -8.25 23.40 -5.51
CA ARG A 212 -7.00 23.67 -6.24
C ARG A 212 -7.15 24.68 -7.38
N ARG A 213 -8.37 24.85 -7.92
CA ARG A 213 -8.63 25.75 -9.05
C ARG A 213 -8.72 27.22 -8.61
N ASN A 214 -8.86 27.47 -7.31
CA ASN A 214 -9.16 28.79 -6.80
C ASN A 214 -7.89 29.52 -6.33
N ARG A 215 -7.75 30.76 -6.80
CA ARG A 215 -6.72 31.74 -6.43
C ARG A 215 -6.57 32.04 -4.91
N PRO A 216 -7.59 31.90 -4.03
CA PRO A 216 -7.47 32.22 -2.61
C PRO A 216 -6.41 31.43 -1.85
N GLN A 217 -6.14 30.16 -2.18
CA GLN A 217 -5.07 29.40 -1.53
C GLN A 217 -3.70 30.06 -1.78
N LYS A 218 -3.45 30.46 -3.03
CA LYS A 218 -2.21 31.14 -3.43
C LYS A 218 -2.08 32.49 -2.74
N ILE A 219 -3.14 33.32 -2.78
CA ILE A 219 -3.14 34.65 -2.14
C ILE A 219 -2.88 34.53 -0.62
N ALA A 220 -3.52 33.57 0.05
CA ALA A 220 -3.31 33.35 1.48
C ALA A 220 -1.88 32.85 1.78
N ALA A 221 -1.31 32.00 0.92
CA ALA A 221 0.07 31.53 1.05
C ALA A 221 1.09 32.67 0.83
N GLU A 222 0.87 33.54 -0.16
CA GLU A 222 1.70 34.73 -0.40
C GLU A 222 1.65 35.69 0.80
N LYS A 223 0.44 35.93 1.33
CA LYS A 223 0.25 36.74 2.52
C LYS A 223 0.98 36.16 3.73
N LEU A 224 0.83 34.87 3.99
CA LEU A 224 1.53 34.18 5.08
C LEU A 224 3.06 34.31 4.91
N THR A 225 3.58 34.08 3.71
CA THR A 225 5.02 34.19 3.40
C THR A 225 5.55 35.59 3.71
N LYS A 226 4.82 36.62 3.26
CA LYS A 226 5.16 38.03 3.51
C LYS A 226 5.12 38.36 5.00
N GLU A 227 4.08 37.96 5.71
CA GLU A 227 3.91 38.24 7.14
C GLU A 227 4.92 37.48 8.03
N SER A 228 5.38 36.32 7.58
CA SER A 228 6.43 35.53 8.24
C SER A 228 7.85 36.05 7.96
N GLY A 229 8.01 37.04 7.08
CA GLY A 229 9.32 37.52 6.65
C GLY A 229 10.14 36.45 5.92
N VAL A 230 9.47 35.48 5.29
CA VAL A 230 10.11 34.37 4.59
C VAL A 230 10.45 34.80 3.17
N VAL A 231 11.70 34.60 2.77
CA VAL A 231 12.15 34.74 1.38
C VAL A 231 12.41 33.34 0.84
N LEU A 232 11.59 32.90 -0.11
CA LEU A 232 11.69 31.55 -0.67
C LEU A 232 12.80 31.48 -1.71
N SER A 233 13.70 30.51 -1.55
CA SER A 233 14.74 30.21 -2.52
C SER A 233 14.17 29.48 -3.75
N HIS A 234 14.99 29.33 -4.80
CA HIS A 234 14.65 28.48 -5.94
C HIS A 234 14.43 27.01 -5.54
N ASN A 235 15.03 26.57 -4.42
CA ASN A 235 14.86 25.22 -3.88
C ASN A 235 13.64 25.09 -2.95
N GLY A 236 12.87 26.16 -2.78
CA GLY A 236 11.72 26.21 -1.87
C GLY A 236 12.10 26.43 -0.42
N ALA A 237 11.23 25.96 0.47
CA ALA A 237 11.32 26.16 1.90
C ALA A 237 11.95 24.94 2.60
N GLY A 238 12.92 25.20 3.48
CA GLY A 238 13.55 24.25 4.38
C GLY A 238 13.25 24.54 5.86
N MET A 239 14.10 24.03 6.74
CA MET A 239 13.90 24.14 8.19
C MET A 239 14.00 25.57 8.74
N THR A 240 14.79 26.42 8.08
CA THR A 240 14.89 27.85 8.41
C THR A 240 13.54 28.52 8.22
N GLU A 241 12.90 28.32 7.06
CA GLU A 241 11.59 28.87 6.75
C GLU A 241 10.50 28.29 7.65
N VAL A 242 10.56 26.99 7.99
CA VAL A 242 9.65 26.39 8.98
C VAL A 242 9.67 27.15 10.30
N SER A 243 10.85 27.54 10.78
CA SER A 243 11.01 28.29 12.03
C SER A 243 10.44 29.71 11.92
N LEU A 244 10.60 30.37 10.77
CA LEU A 244 10.00 31.68 10.49
C LEU A 244 8.46 31.60 10.45
N PHE A 245 7.91 30.58 9.79
CA PHE A 245 6.48 30.33 9.78
C PHE A 245 5.95 30.04 11.18
N GLN A 246 6.64 29.23 11.98
CA GLN A 246 6.26 28.95 13.36
C GLN A 246 6.12 30.24 14.17
N ARG A 247 7.10 31.16 14.10
CA ARG A 247 7.05 32.43 14.84
C ARG A 247 5.79 33.25 14.54
N ARG A 248 5.37 33.28 13.27
CA ARG A 248 4.13 33.97 12.88
C ARG A 248 2.89 33.25 13.39
N LEU A 249 2.87 31.91 13.33
CA LEU A 249 1.75 31.07 13.74
C LEU A 249 1.55 31.00 15.26
N MET A 250 2.58 31.30 16.05
CA MET A 250 2.44 31.42 17.51
C MET A 250 1.37 32.44 17.91
N ARG A 251 1.22 33.54 17.15
CA ARG A 251 0.16 34.55 17.38
C ARG A 251 -1.25 33.99 17.23
N ASP A 252 -1.40 32.92 16.46
CA ASP A 252 -2.66 32.22 16.25
C ASP A 252 -2.78 30.95 17.12
N HIS A 253 -1.88 30.77 18.10
CA HIS A 253 -1.78 29.57 18.94
C HIS A 253 -1.66 28.26 18.15
N ILE A 254 -0.94 28.30 17.02
CA ILE A 254 -0.72 27.14 16.16
C ILE A 254 0.73 26.66 16.26
N ALA A 255 0.90 25.38 16.55
CA ALA A 255 2.20 24.71 16.55
C ALA A 255 2.36 23.85 15.28
N LEU A 256 3.44 24.10 14.54
CA LEU A 256 3.91 23.25 13.46
C LEU A 256 4.71 22.09 14.04
N VAL A 257 4.43 20.88 13.54
CA VAL A 257 5.22 19.69 13.82
C VAL A 257 5.63 19.10 12.49
N VAL A 258 6.93 18.99 12.25
CA VAL A 258 7.44 18.43 10.98
C VAL A 258 7.97 17.04 11.26
N TRP A 259 7.45 16.09 10.49
CA TRP A 259 7.86 14.71 10.51
C TRP A 259 8.62 14.41 9.23
N HIS A 260 9.82 13.87 9.37
CA HIS A 260 10.50 13.22 8.26
C HIS A 260 9.94 11.81 8.13
N VAL A 261 9.19 11.58 7.06
CA VAL A 261 8.62 10.27 6.75
C VAL A 261 9.41 9.67 5.60
N THR A 262 10.25 8.69 5.91
CA THR A 262 10.80 7.78 4.91
C THR A 262 9.82 6.62 4.74
N ARG A 263 9.50 6.21 3.50
CA ARG A 263 8.61 5.06 3.27
C ARG A 263 9.12 3.84 4.01
N GLY A 264 8.27 3.19 4.81
CA GLY A 264 8.67 2.02 5.59
C GLY A 264 9.63 2.34 6.73
N ARG A 265 9.52 3.52 7.35
CA ARG A 265 10.13 3.85 8.65
C ARG A 265 9.09 4.53 9.53
N ASN A 266 9.26 4.42 10.85
CA ASN A 266 8.50 5.26 11.76
C ASN A 266 8.81 6.74 11.47
N PRO A 267 7.80 7.61 11.36
CA PRO A 267 8.01 9.04 11.21
C PRO A 267 8.95 9.56 12.29
N VAL A 268 10.06 10.18 11.88
CA VAL A 268 10.97 10.85 12.82
C VAL A 268 10.55 12.29 12.92
N ARG A 269 10.26 12.77 14.13
CA ARG A 269 9.96 14.18 14.35
C ARG A 269 11.26 14.98 14.23
N ILE A 270 11.33 15.87 13.25
CA ILE A 270 12.50 16.74 13.01
C ILE A 270 12.27 18.18 13.46
N TYR A 271 11.03 18.54 13.79
CA TYR A 271 10.67 19.84 14.32
C TYR A 271 9.44 19.77 15.21
N ASN A 272 9.46 20.49 16.33
CA ASN A 272 8.36 20.54 17.27
C ASN A 272 8.11 21.97 17.77
N GLY A 273 7.28 22.72 17.06
CA GLY A 273 6.89 24.08 17.43
C GLY A 273 6.08 24.19 18.73
N ARG A 274 5.67 23.07 19.35
CA ARG A 274 4.98 23.07 20.65
C ARG A 274 5.90 23.53 21.79
N GLU A 275 7.20 23.30 21.65
CA GLU A 275 8.19 23.70 22.66
C GLU A 275 8.23 25.21 22.84
N ALA A 276 7.88 25.98 21.80
CA ALA A 276 7.83 27.44 21.86
C ALA A 276 6.63 28.00 22.66
N PHE A 277 5.69 27.16 23.10
CA PHE A 277 4.55 27.55 23.94
C PHE A 277 4.73 27.17 25.42
N ASN A 278 5.77 26.41 25.75
CA ASN A 278 6.05 25.94 27.11
C ASN A 278 7.13 26.79 27.82
N GLY A 279 7.51 27.93 27.23
CA GLY A 279 8.42 28.92 27.80
C GLY A 279 7.67 30.15 28.27
#